data_AF-A0A3G9IND5-F1
#
_entry.id   AF-A0A3G9IND5-F1
#
_cell.length_a   1.000
_cell.length_b   1.000
_cell.length_c   1.000
_cell.angle_alpha   90.00
_cell.angle_beta   90.00
_cell.angle_gamma   90.00
#
_symmetry.space_group_name_H-M   'P 1'
#
loop_
_entity.id
_entity.type
_entity.pdbx_description
1 polymer ?
#
loop_
_entity_poly.entity_id
_entity_poly.type
_entity_poly.pdbx_seq_one_letter_code
_entity_poly.pdbx_strand_id
1 'polypeptide(L)'
;MNFSYRNLWIAIISVYLSAFVSAVLITALFLEGDLTVFCFVVIVCSIGTTFIGIPVSLSIQYAIKNDSWLGLLLKLVVHAVSGAGLVFLYFIWKDVRGEALIDDERVLFLYSVVINAVLYFVVCTLLKRISKAIG
;
A
#
# COMPACT_ATOMS: atom_id res chain seq x y z
N MET A 1 16.95 16.06 14.69
CA MET A 1 17.19 15.40 13.39
C MET A 1 16.60 16.29 12.30
N ASN A 2 17.37 16.70 11.29
CA ASN A 2 16.86 17.53 10.21
C ASN A 2 15.94 16.70 9.30
N PHE A 3 14.66 17.01 9.33
CA PHE A 3 13.67 16.41 8.45
C PHE A 3 13.83 17.03 7.06
N SER A 4 14.32 16.25 6.09
CA SER A 4 14.47 16.73 4.72
C SER A 4 13.13 16.65 4.00
N TYR A 5 12.61 17.79 3.52
CA TYR A 5 11.41 17.85 2.67
C TYR A 5 11.46 16.87 1.49
N ARG A 6 12.65 16.60 0.96
CA ARG A 6 12.84 15.59 -0.11
C ARG A 6 12.44 14.19 0.35
N ASN A 7 12.84 13.78 1.56
CA ASN A 7 12.52 12.47 2.11
C ASN A 7 11.04 12.33 2.49
N LEU A 8 10.39 13.44 2.87
CA LEU A 8 8.94 13.53 3.09
C LEU A 8 8.18 13.22 1.81
N TRP A 9 8.49 13.94 0.72
CA TRP A 9 7.81 13.75 -0.56
C TRP A 9 8.04 12.35 -1.12
N ILE A 10 9.26 11.80 -1.00
CA ILE A 10 9.53 10.41 -1.39
C ILE A 10 8.63 9.45 -0.60
N ALA A 11 8.47 9.63 0.71
CA ALA A 11 7.61 8.77 1.51
C ALA A 11 6.15 8.85 1.05
N ILE A 12 5.60 10.06 0.90
CA ILE A 12 4.22 10.28 0.47
C ILE A 12 3.97 9.67 -0.92
N ILE A 13 4.81 9.98 -1.90
CA ILE A 13 4.69 9.46 -3.27
C ILE A 13 4.83 7.93 -3.28
N SER A 14 5.75 7.38 -2.47
CA SER A 14 5.93 5.93 -2.40
C SER A 14 4.67 5.22 -1.91
N VAL A 15 4.04 5.75 -0.85
CA VAL A 15 2.83 5.16 -0.28
C VAL A 15 1.67 5.25 -1.28
N TYR A 16 1.43 6.42 -1.90
CA TYR A 16 0.36 6.57 -2.90
C TYR A 16 0.59 5.72 -4.15
N LEU A 17 1.79 5.79 -4.73
CA LEU A 17 2.07 5.09 -5.98
C LEU A 17 2.06 3.57 -5.79
N SER A 18 2.57 3.07 -4.65
CA SER A 18 2.46 1.64 -4.33
C SER A 18 1.00 1.22 -4.14
N ALA A 19 0.20 1.97 -3.37
CA ALA A 19 -1.21 1.65 -3.16
C ALA A 19 -2.02 1.67 -4.48
N PHE A 20 -1.75 2.62 -5.37
CA PHE A 20 -2.39 2.71 -6.68
C PHE A 20 -2.01 1.54 -7.59
N VAL A 21 -0.71 1.24 -7.71
CA VAL A 21 -0.25 0.12 -8.56
C VAL A 21 -0.73 -1.22 -7.99
N SER A 22 -0.77 -1.39 -6.67
CA SER A 22 -1.35 -2.57 -6.01
C SER A 22 -2.83 -2.71 -6.35
N ALA A 23 -3.60 -1.62 -6.28
CA ALA A 23 -5.02 -1.63 -6.62
C ALA A 23 -5.27 -2.06 -8.07
N VAL A 24 -4.47 -1.52 -9.01
CA VAL A 24 -4.53 -1.91 -10.43
C VAL A 24 -4.21 -3.39 -10.60
N LEU A 25 -3.10 -3.88 -10.02
CA LEU A 25 -2.70 -5.29 -10.15
C LEU A 25 -3.70 -6.25 -9.52
N ILE A 26 -4.18 -5.95 -8.31
CA ILE A 26 -5.14 -6.82 -7.62
C ILE A 26 -6.44 -6.90 -8.42
N THR A 27 -6.93 -5.76 -8.92
CA THR A 27 -8.17 -5.74 -9.71
C THR A 27 -8.00 -6.49 -11.03
N ALA A 28 -6.89 -6.27 -11.73
CA ALA A 28 -6.63 -6.93 -13.02
C ALA A 28 -6.38 -8.44 -12.89
N LEU A 29 -5.71 -8.89 -11.83
CA LEU A 29 -5.31 -10.29 -11.67
C LEU A 29 -6.38 -11.15 -10.99
N PHE A 30 -7.17 -10.59 -10.08
CA PHE A 30 -8.06 -11.38 -9.22
C PHE A 30 -9.54 -11.00 -9.31
N LEU A 31 -9.86 -9.83 -9.86
CA LEU A 31 -11.22 -9.27 -9.85
C LEU A 31 -11.72 -8.98 -11.27
N GLU A 32 -11.15 -9.69 -12.26
CA GLU A 32 -11.52 -9.66 -13.69
C GLU A 32 -11.57 -8.25 -14.32
N GLY A 33 -10.92 -7.27 -13.70
CA GLY A 33 -10.96 -5.88 -14.18
C GLY A 33 -12.30 -5.17 -13.98
N ASP A 34 -13.16 -5.61 -13.06
CA ASP A 34 -14.41 -4.90 -12.74
C ASP A 34 -14.11 -3.46 -12.29
N LEU A 35 -14.62 -2.49 -13.06
CA LEU A 35 -14.41 -1.06 -12.84
C LEU A 35 -15.00 -0.57 -11.51
N THR A 36 -16.12 -1.16 -11.08
CA THR A 36 -16.78 -0.80 -9.80
C THR A 36 -15.89 -1.20 -8.64
N VAL A 37 -15.35 -2.42 -8.70
CA VAL A 37 -14.43 -2.96 -7.70
C VAL A 37 -13.12 -2.19 -7.73
N PHE A 38 -12.59 -1.87 -8.92
CA PHE A 38 -11.42 -1.01 -9.07
C PHE A 38 -11.61 0.34 -8.38
N CYS A 39 -12.71 1.04 -8.68
CA CYS A 39 -13.02 2.34 -8.08
C CYS A 39 -13.15 2.23 -6.55
N PHE A 40 -13.83 1.20 -6.04
CA PHE A 40 -13.92 0.94 -4.61
C PHE A 40 -12.53 0.74 -3.97
N VAL A 41 -11.71 -0.16 -4.53
CA VAL A 41 -10.35 -0.45 -4.05
C VAL A 41 -9.50 0.81 -4.07
N VAL A 42 -9.55 1.61 -5.15
CA VAL A 42 -8.79 2.87 -5.26
C VAL A 42 -9.23 3.89 -4.20
N ILE A 43 -10.53 4.05 -3.96
CA ILE A 43 -11.05 4.98 -2.96
C ILE A 43 -10.61 4.53 -1.56
N VAL A 44 -10.79 3.26 -1.21
CA VAL A 44 -10.38 2.70 0.09
C VAL A 44 -8.87 2.80 0.28
N CYS A 45 -8.08 2.42 -0.73
CA CYS A 45 -6.62 2.59 -0.75
C CYS A 45 -6.24 4.05 -0.52
N SER A 46 -6.90 5.00 -1.19
CA SER A 46 -6.57 6.42 -1.12
C SER A 46 -6.88 7.00 0.25
N ILE A 47 -8.05 6.68 0.82
CA ILE A 47 -8.45 7.10 2.16
C ILE A 47 -7.49 6.49 3.20
N GLY A 48 -7.28 5.17 3.16
CA GLY A 48 -6.38 4.47 4.08
C GLY A 48 -4.94 5.00 3.99
N THR A 49 -4.45 5.26 2.78
CA THR A 49 -3.13 5.88 2.55
C THR A 49 -3.05 7.28 3.13
N THR A 50 -4.06 8.12 2.91
CA THR A 50 -4.06 9.52 3.34
C THR A 50 -4.08 9.64 4.87
N PHE A 51 -5.01 8.93 5.52
CA PHE A 51 -5.28 9.11 6.95
C PHE A 51 -4.46 8.18 7.85
N ILE A 52 -3.96 7.05 7.34
CA ILE A 52 -3.24 6.06 8.13
C ILE A 52 -1.83 5.85 7.56
N GLY A 53 -1.73 5.50 6.28
CA GLY A 53 -0.46 5.13 5.64
C GLY A 53 0.61 6.22 5.73
N ILE A 54 0.26 7.47 5.38
CA ILE A 54 1.18 8.61 5.45
C ILE A 54 1.57 8.90 6.90
N PRO A 55 0.64 9.16 7.85
CA PRO A 55 1.00 9.41 9.25
C PRO A 55 1.89 8.33 9.84
N VAL A 56 1.55 7.05 9.64
CA VAL A 56 2.34 5.91 10.16
C VAL A 56 3.73 5.89 9.53
N SER A 57 3.84 6.06 8.21
CA SER A 57 5.13 6.10 7.51
C SER A 57 6.03 7.24 8.02
N LEU A 58 5.45 8.42 8.28
CA LEU A 58 6.17 9.56 8.85
C LEU A 58 6.56 9.34 10.31
N SER A 59 5.69 8.75 11.13
CA SER A 59 6.01 8.38 12.51
C SER A 59 7.17 7.39 12.57
N ILE A 60 7.19 6.39 11.67
CA ILE A 60 8.32 5.44 11.57
C ILE A 60 9.60 6.18 11.17
N GLN A 61 9.53 7.11 10.20
CA GLN A 61 10.69 7.92 9.80
C GLN A 61 11.21 8.83 10.90
N TYR A 62 10.32 9.32 11.76
CA TYR A 62 10.69 10.18 12.88
C TYR A 62 11.31 9.37 14.02
N ALA A 63 10.70 8.24 14.39
CA ALA A 63 11.14 7.39 15.51
C ALA A 63 12.40 6.60 15.20
N ILE A 64 12.63 6.25 13.92
CA ILE A 64 13.71 5.37 13.51
C ILE A 64 14.50 6.04 12.39
N LYS A 65 15.84 5.95 12.45
CA LYS A 65 16.72 6.43 11.35
C LYS A 65 16.20 5.93 10.00
N ASN A 66 16.02 6.89 9.08
CA ASN A 66 15.30 6.76 7.81
C ASN A 66 15.81 5.65 6.86
N ASP A 67 17.04 5.18 7.09
CA ASP A 67 17.71 4.12 6.32
C ASP A 67 18.15 2.90 7.17
N SER A 68 17.64 2.76 8.39
CA SER A 68 17.85 1.53 9.15
C SER A 68 17.01 0.38 8.58
N TRP A 69 17.55 -0.84 8.66
CA TRP A 69 16.83 -2.06 8.25
C TRP A 69 15.51 -2.23 9.02
N LEU A 70 15.49 -1.86 10.30
CA LEU A 70 14.30 -1.95 11.16
C LEU A 70 13.19 -1.00 10.70
N GLY A 71 13.53 0.23 10.33
CA GLY A 71 12.57 1.20 9.81
C GLY A 71 11.97 0.75 8.47
N LEU A 72 12.77 0.10 7.63
CA LEU A 72 12.28 -0.51 6.40
C LEU A 72 11.34 -1.68 6.68
N LEU A 73 11.74 -2.60 7.57
CA LEU A 73 10.93 -3.76 7.95
C LEU A 73 9.56 -3.34 8.50
N LEU A 74 9.51 -2.35 9.40
CA LEU A 74 8.25 -1.85 9.95
C LEU A 74 7.33 -1.27 8.88
N LYS A 75 7.88 -0.53 7.92
CA LYS A 75 7.09 -0.01 6.79
C LYS A 75 6.53 -1.15 5.93
N LEU A 76 7.32 -2.19 5.67
CA LEU A 76 6.84 -3.37 4.95
C LEU A 76 5.71 -4.07 5.70
N VAL A 77 5.85 -4.25 7.00
CA VAL A 77 4.81 -4.85 7.85
C VAL A 77 3.53 -4.00 7.82
N VAL A 78 3.64 -2.68 7.92
CA VAL A 78 2.47 -1.77 7.84
C VAL A 78 1.76 -1.89 6.49
N HIS A 79 2.51 -1.94 5.39
CA HIS A 79 1.94 -2.09 4.04
C HIS A 79 1.32 -3.48 3.81
N ALA A 80 1.95 -4.53 4.35
CA ALA A 80 1.39 -5.88 4.39
C ALA A 80 0.05 -5.92 5.14
N VAL A 81 0.00 -5.38 6.37
CA VAL A 81 -1.22 -5.32 7.19
C VAL A 81 -2.30 -4.47 6.51
N SER A 82 -1.90 -3.40 5.82
CA SER A 82 -2.83 -2.56 5.05
C SER A 82 -3.42 -3.33 3.85
N GLY A 83 -2.63 -4.16 3.17
CA GLY A 83 -3.12 -5.05 2.11
C GLY A 83 -4.14 -6.08 2.64
N ALA A 84 -3.85 -6.68 3.79
CA ALA A 84 -4.77 -7.58 4.49
C ALA A 84 -6.10 -6.90 4.89
N GLY A 85 -6.02 -5.72 5.50
CA GLY A 85 -7.20 -4.96 5.91
C GLY A 85 -8.08 -4.56 4.74
N LEU A 86 -7.49 -4.29 3.58
CA LEU A 86 -8.25 -3.93 2.37
C LEU A 86 -9.04 -5.11 1.81
N VAL A 87 -8.45 -6.30 1.81
CA VAL A 87 -9.14 -7.54 1.44
C VAL A 87 -10.28 -7.83 2.40
N PHE A 88 -10.07 -7.62 3.70
CA PHE A 88 -11.12 -7.77 4.71
C PHE A 88 -12.30 -6.81 4.47
N LEU A 89 -12.01 -5.53 4.18
CA LEU A 89 -13.05 -4.54 3.85
C LEU A 89 -13.80 -4.88 2.55
N TYR A 90 -13.11 -5.44 1.56
CA TYR A 90 -13.73 -5.90 0.32
C TYR A 90 -14.74 -7.02 0.58
N PHE A 91 -14.41 -8.00 1.42
CA PHE A 91 -15.34 -9.08 1.77
C PHE A 91 -16.56 -8.59 2.54
N ILE A 92 -16.37 -7.68 3.51
CA ILE A 92 -17.50 -7.02 4.18
C ILE A 92 -18.38 -6.29 3.18
N TRP A 93 -17.78 -5.59 2.22
CA TRP A 93 -18.53 -4.86 1.21
C TRP A 93 -19.36 -5.78 0.30
N LYS A 94 -18.82 -6.95 -0.11
CA LYS A 94 -19.58 -7.94 -0.88
C LYS A 94 -20.70 -8.59 -0.08
N ASP A 95 -20.42 -8.95 1.17
CA ASP A 95 -21.38 -9.59 2.07
C ASP A 95 -22.61 -8.69 2.29
N VAL A 96 -22.38 -7.39 2.55
CA VAL A 96 -23.46 -6.39 2.69
C VAL A 96 -24.31 -6.25 1.41
N ARG A 97 -23.75 -6.54 0.23
CA ARG A 97 -24.47 -6.49 -1.05
C ARG A 97 -25.11 -7.82 -1.45
N GLY A 98 -24.92 -8.88 -0.67
CA GLY A 98 -25.39 -10.23 -1.00
C GLY A 98 -24.74 -10.81 -2.26
N GLU A 99 -23.55 -10.32 -2.62
CA GLU A 99 -22.79 -10.82 -3.76
C GLU A 99 -22.04 -12.11 -3.40
N ALA A 100 -21.84 -12.99 -4.38
CA ALA A 100 -21.06 -14.21 -4.17
C ALA A 100 -19.64 -13.88 -3.71
N LEU A 101 -19.22 -14.49 -2.60
CA LEU A 101 -17.84 -14.44 -2.11
C LEU A 101 -16.95 -15.23 -3.08
N ILE A 102 -15.70 -14.79 -3.21
CA ILE A 102 -14.71 -15.50 -4.02
C ILE A 102 -14.33 -16.76 -3.24
N ASP A 103 -14.37 -17.93 -3.89
CA ASP A 103 -14.10 -19.23 -3.22
C ASP A 103 -12.70 -19.32 -2.58
N ASP A 104 -11.75 -18.46 -2.99
CA ASP A 104 -10.36 -18.49 -2.55
C ASP A 104 -9.90 -17.20 -1.85
N GLU A 105 -10.65 -16.79 -0.82
CA GLU A 105 -10.38 -15.58 -0.03
C GLU A 105 -8.97 -15.53 0.56
N ARG A 106 -8.42 -16.69 0.92
CA ARG A 106 -7.08 -16.84 1.48
C ARG A 106 -6.00 -16.51 0.46
N VAL A 107 -6.23 -16.86 -0.80
CA VAL A 107 -5.31 -16.56 -1.89
C VAL A 107 -5.31 -15.06 -2.18
N LEU A 108 -6.49 -14.42 -2.26
CA LEU A 108 -6.57 -12.97 -2.42
C LEU A 108 -5.91 -12.22 -1.25
N PHE A 109 -6.10 -12.70 -0.03
CA PHE A 109 -5.46 -12.16 1.17
C PHE A 109 -3.93 -12.26 1.08
N LEU A 110 -3.40 -13.45 0.78
CA LEU A 110 -1.95 -13.68 0.70
C LEU A 110 -1.31 -12.83 -0.40
N TYR A 111 -1.93 -12.79 -1.58
CA TYR A 111 -1.43 -12.00 -2.69
C TYR A 111 -1.51 -10.50 -2.40
N SER A 112 -2.58 -10.00 -1.79
CA SER A 112 -2.67 -8.59 -1.41
C SER A 112 -1.57 -8.20 -0.42
N VAL A 113 -1.32 -9.03 0.61
CA VAL A 113 -0.24 -8.81 1.58
C VAL A 113 1.12 -8.72 0.87
N VAL A 114 1.43 -9.68 0.02
CA VAL A 114 2.72 -9.77 -0.68
C VAL A 114 2.88 -8.65 -1.70
N ILE A 115 1.90 -8.45 -2.58
CA ILE A 115 1.93 -7.43 -3.64
C ILE A 115 2.11 -6.05 -3.02
N ASN A 116 1.36 -5.73 -1.97
CA ASN A 116 1.40 -4.39 -1.38
C ASN A 116 2.73 -4.10 -0.68
N ALA A 117 3.31 -5.08 0.04
CA ALA A 117 4.63 -4.95 0.65
C ALA A 117 5.76 -4.87 -0.39
N VAL A 118 5.73 -5.74 -1.42
CA VAL A 118 6.74 -5.78 -2.48
C VAL A 118 6.69 -4.51 -3.32
N LEU A 119 5.49 -4.04 -3.72
CA LEU A 119 5.37 -2.82 -4.49
C LEU A 119 5.83 -1.61 -3.70
N TYR A 120 5.50 -1.52 -2.41
CA TYR A 120 6.06 -0.47 -1.57
C TYR A 120 7.59 -0.48 -1.57
N PHE A 121 8.21 -1.65 -1.37
CA PHE A 121 9.67 -1.79 -1.40
C PHE A 121 10.27 -1.31 -2.73
N VAL A 122 9.71 -1.79 -3.85
CA VAL A 122 10.18 -1.49 -5.20
C VAL A 122 10.04 -0.01 -5.50
N VAL A 123 8.85 0.56 -5.28
CA VAL A 123 8.56 1.98 -5.51
C VAL A 123 9.45 2.87 -4.65
N CYS A 124 9.56 2.58 -3.36
CA CYS A 124 10.39 3.37 -2.45
C CYS A 124 11.87 3.33 -2.85
N THR A 125 12.37 2.15 -3.23
CA THR A 125 13.75 1.98 -3.70
C THR A 125 14.01 2.72 -5.00
N LEU A 126 13.10 2.64 -5.96
CA LEU A 126 13.19 3.35 -7.24
C LEU A 126 13.19 4.87 -7.03
N LEU A 127 12.25 5.41 -6.24
CA LEU A 127 12.16 6.84 -5.97
C LEU A 127 13.40 7.35 -5.23
N LYS A 128 13.94 6.58 -4.28
CA LYS A 128 15.22 6.92 -3.62
C LYS A 128 16.38 6.93 -4.62
N ARG A 129 16.46 5.99 -5.56
CA ARG A 129 17.49 5.95 -6.60
C ARG A 129 17.37 7.13 -7.56
N ILE A 130 16.17 7.40 -8.06
CA ILE A 130 15.87 8.53 -8.94
C ILE A 130 16.24 9.85 -8.25
N SER A 131 15.83 10.03 -6.98
CA SER A 131 16.15 11.23 -6.22
C SER A 131 17.65 11.45 -5.99
N LYS A 132 18.47 10.38 -5.96
CA LYS A 132 19.94 10.46 -5.87
C LYS A 132 20.61 10.71 -7.22
N ALA A 133 19.94 10.38 -8.32
CA ALA A 133 20.44 10.61 -9.67
C ALA A 133 20.15 12.03 -10.15
N ILE A 134 19.03 12.62 -9.71
CA ILE A 134 18.61 13.98 -10.05
C ILE A 134 19.22 15.03 -9.10
N GLY A 135 19.65 14.61 -7.90
CA GLY A 135 20.10 15.49 -6.82
C GLY A 135 21.51 15.22 -6.34
#